data_AF-A0A661HIP3-F1
#
_entry.id   AF-A0A661HIP3-F1
#
_cell.length_a   1.000
_cell.length_b   1.000
_cell.length_c   1.000
_cell.angle_alpha   90.00
_cell.angle_beta   90.00
_cell.angle_gamma   90.00
#
_symmetry.space_group_name_H-M   'P 1'
#
loop_
_entity.id
_entity.type
_entity.pdbx_description
1 polymer ?
#
loop_
_entity_poly.entity_id
_entity_poly.type
_entity_poly.pdbx_seq_one_letter_code
_entity_poly.pdbx_strand_id
1 'polypeptide(L)'
;MSITETIKSLLQERILVIDGAMGTQIQDLEVPLEAWICDKGKDQEGCNELLIDTAPQLLKRIHKRYAMAGADLLKTNTFGTMPWVLDEYNMGERAYELSKKGAVLVKEICDEYSTPEQPRFVLGSIGPGTKLPSLGHIHYDEMFEGYKLCALGLIDGGCDIFLLETCQDPLQIKAALHACQAANLGREVALPIMVSVTIELSGSMLIGTDAQTIVTILEPFDILSLGFNCGTGPDQVKKHLKTLSELCAIPISIHANAGLPQNRGGYTYYPMGPDEFTDKQLEFTDFDGVSFLGGCCGTTPQHIQALKKAVGALKPKAPSGSIEPSIASLFNSTELFQEPAPLLIGERSNSTGSKAFRELIIASDYEGTLTVGQAQVRDGAHCLDVNV
;
A
#
# COMPACT_ATOMS: atom_id res chain seq x y z
N MET A 1 -5.89 -24.46 8.64
CA MET A 1 -5.74 -23.66 7.42
C MET A 1 -4.87 -22.47 7.76
N SER A 2 -3.97 -22.07 6.86
CA SER A 2 -3.27 -20.81 6.98
C SER A 2 -4.25 -19.63 6.85
N ILE A 3 -3.82 -18.43 7.28
CA ILE A 3 -4.60 -17.20 7.07
C ILE A 3 -4.89 -17.02 5.57
N THR A 4 -3.89 -17.22 4.72
CA THR A 4 -4.01 -17.14 3.26
C THR A 4 -5.07 -18.10 2.69
N GLU A 5 -5.07 -19.37 3.12
CA GLU A 5 -6.07 -20.35 2.70
C GLU A 5 -7.48 -19.95 3.15
N THR A 6 -7.59 -19.45 4.39
CA THR A 6 -8.86 -19.00 4.95
C THR A 6 -9.43 -17.83 4.14
N ILE A 7 -8.61 -16.82 3.84
CA ILE A 7 -9.02 -15.68 3.02
C ILE A 7 -9.41 -16.14 1.62
N LYS A 8 -8.59 -16.95 0.95
CA LYS A 8 -8.90 -17.46 -0.40
C LYS A 8 -10.21 -18.25 -0.43
N SER A 9 -10.51 -19.01 0.62
CA SER A 9 -11.81 -19.70 0.76
C SER A 9 -12.97 -18.71 0.91
N LEU A 10 -12.82 -17.68 1.74
CA LEU A 10 -13.84 -16.65 1.93
C LEU A 10 -14.11 -15.87 0.63
N LEU A 11 -13.07 -15.60 -0.18
CA LEU A 11 -13.23 -14.92 -1.48
C LEU A 11 -14.01 -15.75 -2.51
N GLN A 12 -14.16 -17.07 -2.33
CA GLN A 12 -15.04 -17.90 -3.18
C GLN A 12 -16.53 -17.74 -2.81
N GLU A 13 -16.80 -17.19 -1.63
CA GLU A 13 -18.13 -17.07 -1.05
C GLU A 13 -18.65 -15.64 -1.06
N ARG A 14 -17.77 -14.65 -0.85
CA ARG A 14 -18.15 -13.25 -0.69
C ARG A 14 -16.98 -12.28 -0.90
N ILE A 15 -17.30 -11.03 -1.23
CA ILE A 15 -16.38 -9.89 -1.11
C ILE A 15 -16.06 -9.65 0.37
N LEU A 16 -14.79 -9.38 0.67
CA LEU A 16 -14.37 -8.98 2.02
C LEU A 16 -14.28 -7.45 2.12
N VAL A 17 -14.73 -6.92 3.26
CA VAL A 17 -14.79 -5.48 3.51
C VAL A 17 -13.67 -5.03 4.44
N ILE A 18 -12.80 -4.16 3.95
CA ILE A 18 -11.79 -3.44 4.73
C ILE A 18 -12.48 -2.25 5.41
N ASP A 19 -12.08 -1.92 6.63
CA ASP A 19 -12.58 -0.76 7.36
C ASP A 19 -12.25 0.59 6.69
N GLY A 20 -12.71 1.68 7.33
CA GLY A 20 -12.63 3.03 6.80
C GLY A 20 -11.36 3.79 7.19
N ALA A 21 -11.46 5.12 7.24
CA ALA A 21 -10.36 5.95 7.69
C ALA A 21 -10.14 5.89 9.20
N MET A 22 -8.87 5.87 9.60
CA MET A 22 -8.46 6.12 10.99
C MET A 22 -8.21 7.62 11.22
N GLY A 23 -7.39 8.26 10.39
CA GLY A 23 -6.99 9.66 10.56
C GLY A 23 -8.17 10.64 10.65
N THR A 24 -9.12 10.58 9.71
CA THR A 24 -10.31 11.46 9.77
C THR A 24 -11.22 11.12 10.94
N GLN A 25 -11.28 9.84 11.37
CA GLN A 25 -12.03 9.48 12.58
C GLN A 25 -11.36 9.99 13.86
N ILE A 26 -10.02 10.08 13.91
CA ILE A 26 -9.31 10.72 15.03
C ILE A 26 -9.57 12.23 15.04
N GLN A 27 -9.54 12.89 13.87
CA GLN A 27 -9.83 14.32 13.74
C GLN A 27 -11.26 14.69 14.17
N ASP A 28 -12.22 13.79 13.98
CA ASP A 28 -13.60 13.95 14.45
C ASP A 28 -13.75 13.78 15.97
N LEU A 29 -12.71 13.28 16.67
CA LEU A 29 -12.71 13.15 18.12
C LEU A 29 -12.08 14.37 18.79
N GLU A 30 -12.62 14.75 19.94
CA GLU A 30 -11.91 15.59 20.90
C GLU A 30 -10.81 14.76 21.56
N VAL A 31 -9.58 14.84 21.02
CA VAL A 31 -8.39 14.24 21.63
C VAL A 31 -7.84 15.21 22.68
N PRO A 32 -7.75 14.81 23.96
CA PRO A 32 -7.22 15.68 25.00
C PRO A 32 -5.75 16.01 24.73
N LEU A 33 -5.31 17.23 25.05
CA LEU A 33 -3.95 17.69 24.78
C LEU A 33 -2.89 16.78 25.42
N GLU A 34 -3.21 16.20 26.59
CA GLU A 34 -2.33 15.30 27.32
C GLU A 34 -2.02 14.00 26.55
N ALA A 35 -2.89 13.60 25.62
CA ALA A 35 -2.65 12.43 24.78
C ALA A 35 -1.56 12.66 23.72
N TRP A 36 -1.22 13.91 23.40
CA TRP A 36 -0.16 14.25 22.46
C TRP A 36 1.21 14.39 23.14
N ILE A 37 1.26 14.30 24.47
CA ILE A 37 2.51 14.38 25.23
C ILE A 37 3.14 13.00 25.30
N CYS A 38 4.33 12.84 24.71
CA CYS A 38 5.06 11.58 24.80
C CYS A 38 5.67 11.37 26.20
N ASP A 39 6.22 10.18 26.44
CA ASP A 39 6.91 9.80 27.67
C ASP A 39 8.07 10.74 28.07
N LYS A 40 8.66 11.43 27.09
CA LYS A 40 9.69 12.46 27.29
C LYS A 40 9.14 13.85 27.63
N GLY A 41 7.82 13.99 27.80
CA GLY A 41 7.15 15.25 28.12
C GLY A 41 7.11 16.26 26.97
N LYS A 42 7.35 15.81 25.73
CA LYS A 42 7.31 16.66 24.52
C LYS A 42 5.96 16.52 23.84
N ASP A 43 5.49 17.64 23.31
CA ASP A 43 4.32 17.68 22.43
C ASP A 43 4.66 17.07 21.06
N GLN A 44 3.80 16.18 20.59
CA GLN A 44 3.90 15.45 19.34
C GLN A 44 2.57 15.46 18.58
N GLU A 45 1.77 16.53 18.76
CA GLU A 45 0.51 16.71 18.04
C GLU A 45 0.70 16.47 16.53
N GLY A 46 -0.17 15.63 15.95
CA GLY A 46 -0.09 15.19 14.56
C GLY A 46 0.50 13.79 14.35
N CYS A 47 1.26 13.26 15.31
CA CYS A 47 1.70 11.85 15.29
C CYS A 47 0.57 10.94 15.78
N ASN A 48 -0.34 10.54 14.88
CA ASN A 48 -1.47 9.68 15.23
C ASN A 48 -1.04 8.33 15.81
N GLU A 49 0.13 7.82 15.41
CA GLU A 49 0.73 6.59 15.90
C GLU A 49 1.02 6.65 17.41
N LEU A 50 1.33 7.83 17.97
CA LEU A 50 1.55 8.00 19.41
C LEU A 50 0.31 7.62 20.23
N LEU A 51 -0.89 7.85 19.69
CA LEU A 51 -2.15 7.55 20.36
C LEU A 51 -2.36 6.06 20.61
N ILE A 52 -1.59 5.18 19.96
CA ILE A 52 -1.54 3.75 20.28
C ILE A 52 -1.14 3.54 21.75
N ASP A 53 -0.22 4.36 22.25
CA ASP A 53 0.31 4.25 23.60
C ASP A 53 -0.39 5.19 24.58
N THR A 54 -0.59 6.45 24.20
CA THR A 54 -1.07 7.49 25.11
C THR A 54 -2.59 7.53 25.24
N ALA A 55 -3.33 7.12 24.19
CA ALA A 55 -4.79 7.13 24.18
C ALA A 55 -5.42 5.88 23.53
N PRO A 56 -5.01 4.65 23.90
CA PRO A 56 -5.48 3.42 23.27
C PRO A 56 -7.01 3.24 23.34
N GLN A 57 -7.66 3.78 24.36
CA GLN A 57 -9.12 3.70 24.50
C GLN A 57 -9.87 4.46 23.40
N LEU A 58 -9.31 5.58 22.90
CA LEU A 58 -9.89 6.33 21.79
C LEU A 58 -9.82 5.52 20.50
N LEU A 59 -8.67 4.89 20.22
CA LEU A 59 -8.49 4.03 19.06
C LEU A 59 -9.38 2.78 19.13
N LYS A 60 -9.44 2.12 20.31
CA LYS A 60 -10.37 1.00 20.55
C LYS A 60 -11.81 1.38 20.24
N ARG A 61 -12.25 2.58 20.62
CA ARG A 61 -13.60 3.07 20.28
C ARG A 61 -13.82 3.16 18.77
N ILE A 62 -12.85 3.63 18.01
CA ILE A 62 -12.94 3.70 16.54
C ILE A 62 -12.99 2.28 15.95
N HIS A 63 -12.06 1.40 16.30
CA HIS A 63 -12.04 0.02 15.80
C HIS A 63 -13.30 -0.76 16.14
N LYS A 64 -13.84 -0.63 17.37
CA LYS A 64 -15.11 -1.26 17.76
C LYS A 64 -16.25 -0.80 16.85
N ARG A 65 -16.32 0.49 16.51
CA ARG A 65 -17.36 1.00 15.60
C ARG A 65 -17.25 0.40 14.20
N TYR A 66 -16.04 0.22 13.67
CA TYR A 66 -15.83 -0.47 12.39
C TYR A 66 -16.14 -1.97 12.46
N ALA A 67 -15.76 -2.64 13.56
CA ALA A 67 -16.09 -4.04 13.80
C ALA A 67 -17.61 -4.25 13.88
N MET A 68 -18.34 -3.37 14.58
CA MET A 68 -19.81 -3.34 14.64
C MET A 68 -20.47 -3.00 13.31
N ALA A 69 -19.82 -2.17 12.49
CA ALA A 69 -20.27 -1.89 11.12
C ALA A 69 -20.12 -3.12 10.20
N GLY A 70 -19.37 -4.13 10.62
CA GLY A 70 -19.24 -5.41 9.93
C GLY A 70 -18.03 -5.50 9.00
N ALA A 71 -17.01 -4.66 9.18
CA ALA A 71 -15.72 -4.84 8.53
C ALA A 71 -15.15 -6.25 8.82
N ASP A 72 -14.63 -6.90 7.78
CA ASP A 72 -13.97 -8.20 7.87
C ASP A 72 -12.46 -8.04 8.13
N LEU A 73 -11.85 -6.94 7.64
CA LEU A 73 -10.47 -6.58 7.89
C LEU A 73 -10.40 -5.22 8.59
N LEU A 74 -9.71 -5.16 9.73
CA LEU A 74 -9.50 -3.94 10.51
C LEU A 74 -8.05 -3.49 10.39
N LYS A 75 -7.82 -2.28 9.87
CA LYS A 75 -6.47 -1.72 9.75
C LYS A 75 -5.91 -1.35 11.11
N THR A 76 -4.64 -1.63 11.37
CA THR A 76 -3.92 -1.09 12.52
C THR A 76 -3.65 0.41 12.36
N ASN A 77 -3.54 1.16 13.46
CA ASN A 77 -3.13 2.58 13.41
C ASN A 77 -1.60 2.71 13.32
N THR A 78 -0.99 2.03 12.34
CA THR A 78 0.47 1.88 12.21
C THR A 78 1.02 2.40 10.88
N PHE A 79 0.23 3.22 10.18
CA PHE A 79 0.57 3.73 8.85
C PHE A 79 1.97 4.35 8.79
N GLY A 80 2.35 5.12 9.81
CA GLY A 80 3.65 5.80 9.92
C GLY A 80 4.63 5.21 10.91
N THR A 81 4.51 3.97 11.38
CA THR A 81 5.41 3.39 12.41
C THR A 81 6.77 2.93 11.87
N MET A 82 7.39 3.73 11.00
CA MET A 82 8.74 3.51 10.48
C MET A 82 9.72 4.48 11.16
N PRO A 83 10.99 4.09 11.37
CA PRO A 83 11.96 4.94 12.08
C PRO A 83 12.06 6.36 11.51
N TRP A 84 12.25 6.50 10.19
CA TRP A 84 12.42 7.81 9.55
C TRP A 84 11.17 8.70 9.58
N VAL A 85 9.98 8.13 9.75
CA VAL A 85 8.73 8.89 9.92
C VAL A 85 8.60 9.36 11.36
N LEU A 86 8.82 8.45 12.31
CA LEU A 86 8.75 8.76 13.74
C LEU A 86 9.91 9.67 14.19
N ASP A 87 11.02 9.71 13.46
CA ASP A 87 12.14 10.63 13.71
C ASP A 87 11.77 12.09 13.45
N GLU A 88 10.75 12.38 12.64
CA GLU A 88 10.17 13.74 12.54
C GLU A 88 9.61 14.22 13.89
N TYR A 89 9.29 13.27 14.77
CA TYR A 89 8.83 13.46 16.14
C TYR A 89 9.89 13.06 17.19
N ASN A 90 11.12 12.74 16.80
CA ASN A 90 12.20 12.23 17.68
C ASN A 90 11.81 10.94 18.44
N MET A 91 11.12 10.03 17.76
CA MET A 91 10.64 8.75 18.29
C MET A 91 10.97 7.55 17.38
N GLY A 92 11.96 7.65 16.49
CA GLY A 92 12.31 6.57 15.54
C GLY A 92 12.57 5.22 16.21
N GLU A 93 13.13 5.22 17.42
CA GLU A 93 13.40 4.02 18.21
C GLU A 93 12.12 3.26 18.62
N ARG A 94 10.96 3.92 18.60
CA ARG A 94 9.67 3.35 19.02
C ARG A 94 8.94 2.62 17.89
N ALA A 95 9.51 2.57 16.68
CA ALA A 95 8.87 1.94 15.52
C ALA A 95 8.35 0.51 15.79
N TYR A 96 9.20 -0.37 16.35
CA TYR A 96 8.79 -1.73 16.71
C TYR A 96 7.71 -1.75 17.80
N GLU A 97 7.91 -0.95 18.85
CA GLU A 97 7.02 -0.89 20.01
C GLU A 97 5.60 -0.48 19.61
N LEU A 98 5.48 0.63 18.86
CA LEU A 98 4.19 1.15 18.40
C LEU A 98 3.53 0.22 17.38
N SER A 99 4.30 -0.36 16.46
CA SER A 99 3.80 -1.37 15.53
C SER A 99 3.15 -2.55 16.27
N LYS A 100 3.85 -3.07 17.29
CA LYS A 100 3.36 -4.18 18.11
C LYS A 100 2.13 -3.81 18.91
N LYS A 101 2.16 -2.70 19.65
CA LYS A 101 1.00 -2.25 20.44
C LYS A 101 -0.22 -1.98 19.56
N GLY A 102 -0.02 -1.44 18.36
CA GLY A 102 -1.07 -1.18 17.38
C GLY A 102 -1.75 -2.48 16.91
N ALA A 103 -0.96 -3.50 16.58
CA ALA A 103 -1.48 -4.82 16.22
C ALA A 103 -2.20 -5.52 17.39
N VAL A 104 -1.63 -5.50 18.60
CA VAL A 104 -2.28 -6.07 19.81
C VAL A 104 -3.66 -5.45 20.04
N LEU A 105 -3.76 -4.12 19.92
CA LEU A 105 -5.00 -3.40 20.13
C LEU A 105 -6.09 -3.89 19.17
N VAL A 106 -5.78 -4.00 17.87
CA VAL A 106 -6.74 -4.46 16.87
C VAL A 106 -7.03 -5.95 17.03
N LYS A 107 -6.04 -6.75 17.41
CA LYS A 107 -6.22 -8.19 17.67
C LYS A 107 -7.25 -8.44 18.77
N GLU A 108 -7.20 -7.69 19.87
CA GLU A 108 -8.21 -7.76 20.93
C GLU A 108 -9.63 -7.46 20.41
N ILE A 109 -9.77 -6.49 19.48
CA ILE A 109 -11.06 -6.16 18.87
C ILE A 109 -11.50 -7.26 17.89
N CYS A 110 -10.60 -7.78 17.05
CA CYS A 110 -10.91 -8.88 16.16
C CYS A 110 -11.39 -10.10 16.97
N ASP A 111 -10.74 -10.44 18.06
CA ASP A 111 -11.11 -11.57 18.92
C ASP A 111 -12.45 -11.33 19.64
N GLU A 112 -12.76 -10.09 20.04
CA GLU A 112 -14.05 -9.72 20.67
C GLU A 112 -15.24 -9.84 19.71
N TYR A 113 -15.06 -9.48 18.43
CA TYR A 113 -16.16 -9.38 17.46
C TYR A 113 -16.24 -10.56 16.48
N SER A 114 -15.18 -11.36 16.34
CA SER A 114 -15.16 -12.51 15.43
C SER A 114 -16.20 -13.55 15.80
N THR A 115 -16.78 -14.15 14.76
CA THR A 115 -17.69 -15.30 14.87
C THR A 115 -17.22 -16.39 13.90
N PRO A 116 -17.62 -17.66 14.06
CA PRO A 116 -17.27 -18.70 13.10
C PRO A 116 -17.68 -18.37 11.66
N GLU A 117 -18.83 -17.70 11.48
CA GLU A 117 -19.38 -17.33 10.17
C GLU A 117 -18.72 -16.06 9.61
N GLN A 118 -18.27 -15.17 10.50
CA GLN A 118 -17.60 -13.91 10.19
C GLN A 118 -16.33 -13.76 11.02
N PRO A 119 -15.24 -14.47 10.64
CA PRO A 119 -13.93 -14.20 11.21
C PRO A 119 -13.49 -12.79 10.80
N ARG A 120 -12.75 -12.12 11.69
CA ARG A 120 -12.13 -10.83 11.42
C ARG A 120 -10.61 -10.95 11.45
N PHE A 121 -9.97 -10.17 10.61
CA PHE A 121 -8.53 -10.20 10.42
C PHE A 121 -7.91 -8.85 10.77
N VAL A 122 -6.77 -8.91 11.45
CA VAL A 122 -5.91 -7.75 11.71
C VAL A 122 -5.13 -7.45 10.44
N LEU A 123 -5.36 -6.28 9.86
CA LEU A 123 -4.68 -5.79 8.67
C LEU A 123 -3.60 -4.78 9.10
N GLY A 124 -2.35 -5.21 9.08
CA GLY A 124 -1.19 -4.38 9.43
C GLY A 124 -0.98 -3.28 8.41
N SER A 125 -1.48 -2.07 8.69
CA SER A 125 -1.33 -0.89 7.85
C SER A 125 0.11 -0.38 7.86
N ILE A 126 0.72 -0.31 6.69
CA ILE A 126 2.09 0.18 6.47
C ILE A 126 2.02 1.19 5.32
N GLY A 127 2.24 2.46 5.62
CA GLY A 127 2.27 3.53 4.63
C GLY A 127 3.60 3.62 3.87
N PRO A 128 3.72 4.53 2.88
CA PRO A 128 4.95 4.72 2.11
C PRO A 128 6.06 5.46 2.90
N GLY A 129 5.71 6.06 4.04
CA GLY A 129 6.56 6.98 4.79
C GLY A 129 6.73 8.34 4.11
N THR A 130 7.74 9.11 4.53
CA THR A 130 7.96 10.51 4.09
C THR A 130 9.13 10.69 3.13
N LYS A 131 9.77 9.60 2.72
CA LYS A 131 10.98 9.59 1.87
C LYS A 131 10.75 8.76 0.61
N LEU A 132 11.28 9.23 -0.52
CA LEU A 132 11.17 8.58 -1.83
C LEU A 132 12.55 8.05 -2.25
N PRO A 133 12.78 6.72 -2.22
CA PRO A 133 14.09 6.16 -2.55
C PRO A 133 14.45 6.38 -4.03
N SER A 134 13.49 6.43 -4.96
CA SER A 134 13.79 6.76 -6.37
C SER A 134 14.27 8.20 -6.57
N LEU A 135 14.05 9.10 -5.62
CA LEU A 135 14.59 10.46 -5.63
C LEU A 135 15.85 10.62 -4.76
N GLY A 136 16.39 9.52 -4.21
CA GLY A 136 17.58 9.54 -3.37
C GLY A 136 17.37 10.14 -1.98
N HIS A 137 16.13 10.28 -1.51
CA HIS A 137 15.84 10.82 -0.17
C HIS A 137 16.25 9.88 0.96
N ILE A 138 16.36 8.58 0.67
CA ILE A 138 16.73 7.51 1.59
C ILE A 138 17.30 6.34 0.78
N HIS A 139 18.25 5.60 1.35
CA HIS A 139 18.81 4.42 0.71
C HIS A 139 17.90 3.20 0.86
N TYR A 140 18.00 2.27 -0.10
CA TYR A 140 17.20 1.05 -0.12
C TYR A 140 17.37 0.22 1.16
N ASP A 141 18.61 -0.01 1.60
CA ASP A 141 18.91 -0.84 2.77
C ASP A 141 18.38 -0.23 4.07
N GLU A 142 18.47 1.09 4.21
CA GLU A 142 17.92 1.81 5.36
C GLU A 142 16.38 1.70 5.40
N MET A 143 15.74 1.88 4.24
CA MET A 143 14.30 1.72 4.10
C MET A 143 13.86 0.28 4.39
N PHE A 144 14.60 -0.71 3.89
CA PHE A 144 14.37 -2.13 4.16
C PHE A 144 14.42 -2.45 5.66
N GLU A 145 15.45 -2.01 6.38
CA GLU A 145 15.58 -2.28 7.82
C GLU A 145 14.45 -1.63 8.63
N GLY A 146 14.03 -0.42 8.29
CA GLY A 146 12.92 0.24 8.97
C GLY A 146 11.55 -0.42 8.71
N TYR A 147 11.27 -0.82 7.47
CA TYR A 147 10.06 -1.61 7.18
C TYR A 147 10.08 -2.96 7.88
N LYS A 148 11.24 -3.61 7.96
CA LYS A 148 11.39 -4.92 8.62
C LYS A 148 11.12 -4.79 10.11
N LEU A 149 11.58 -3.71 10.74
CA LEU A 149 11.30 -3.42 12.15
C LEU A 149 9.80 -3.25 12.42
N CYS A 150 9.10 -2.51 11.54
CA CYS A 150 7.65 -2.36 11.60
C CYS A 150 6.93 -3.72 11.43
N ALA A 151 7.30 -4.48 10.39
CA ALA A 151 6.72 -5.79 10.10
C ALA A 151 6.93 -6.80 11.26
N LEU A 152 8.11 -6.82 11.89
CA LEU A 152 8.38 -7.62 13.08
C LEU A 152 7.48 -7.24 14.26
N GLY A 153 7.26 -5.94 14.48
CA GLY A 153 6.34 -5.46 15.52
C GLY A 153 4.91 -5.92 15.25
N LEU A 154 4.43 -5.76 14.01
CA LEU A 154 3.11 -6.19 13.59
C LEU A 154 2.89 -7.71 13.77
N ILE A 155 3.84 -8.55 13.35
CA ILE A 155 3.78 -10.01 13.57
C ILE A 155 3.64 -10.31 15.07
N ASP A 156 4.47 -9.68 15.90
CA ASP A 156 4.49 -9.91 17.34
C ASP A 156 3.26 -9.41 18.07
N GLY A 157 2.51 -8.51 17.45
CA GLY A 157 1.23 -8.04 17.96
C GLY A 157 0.04 -8.85 17.49
N GLY A 158 0.24 -9.88 16.66
CA GLY A 158 -0.84 -10.74 16.14
C GLY A 158 -1.51 -10.21 14.88
N CYS A 159 -0.75 -9.53 14.02
CA CYS A 159 -1.18 -9.20 12.66
C CYS A 159 -1.47 -10.47 11.84
N ASP A 160 -2.51 -10.44 11.01
CA ASP A 160 -2.88 -11.56 10.13
C ASP A 160 -2.40 -11.32 8.68
N ILE A 161 -2.38 -10.08 8.22
CA ILE A 161 -2.11 -9.69 6.83
C ILE A 161 -1.35 -8.36 6.83
N PHE A 162 -0.28 -8.22 6.05
CA PHE A 162 0.34 -6.91 5.82
C PHE A 162 -0.39 -6.15 4.72
N LEU A 163 -0.64 -4.86 4.91
CA LEU A 163 -1.14 -3.95 3.89
C LEU A 163 -0.12 -2.85 3.66
N LEU A 164 0.60 -2.93 2.54
CA LEU A 164 1.37 -1.81 2.01
C LEU A 164 0.36 -0.89 1.30
N GLU A 165 -0.04 0.21 1.92
CA GLU A 165 -1.07 1.10 1.36
C GLU A 165 -0.55 2.50 1.05
N THR A 166 -1.22 3.15 0.11
CA THR A 166 -0.87 4.49 -0.38
C THR A 166 0.53 4.53 -0.98
N CYS A 167 0.99 3.41 -1.56
CA CYS A 167 2.32 3.34 -2.12
C CYS A 167 2.43 4.22 -3.37
N GLN A 168 3.50 5.00 -3.45
CA GLN A 168 3.72 6.02 -4.48
C GLN A 168 5.05 5.86 -5.23
N ASP A 169 5.90 4.93 -4.82
CA ASP A 169 7.21 4.64 -5.41
C ASP A 169 7.44 3.10 -5.47
N PRO A 170 7.61 2.49 -6.65
CA PRO A 170 7.86 1.06 -6.79
C PRO A 170 9.13 0.56 -6.09
N LEU A 171 10.17 1.37 -5.97
CA LEU A 171 11.39 1.00 -5.25
C LEU A 171 11.12 0.92 -3.74
N GLN A 172 10.27 1.80 -3.21
CA GLN A 172 9.76 1.72 -1.84
C GLN A 172 8.92 0.45 -1.65
N ILE A 173 8.02 0.12 -2.58
CA ILE A 173 7.22 -1.11 -2.52
C ILE A 173 8.13 -2.35 -2.46
N LYS A 174 9.16 -2.42 -3.32
CA LYS A 174 10.12 -3.54 -3.31
C LYS A 174 10.85 -3.66 -1.97
N ALA A 175 11.31 -2.55 -1.39
CA ALA A 175 11.96 -2.54 -0.08
C ALA A 175 11.02 -3.09 1.01
N ALA A 176 9.77 -2.61 1.03
CA ALA A 176 8.77 -3.05 1.99
C ALA A 176 8.36 -4.53 1.81
N LEU A 177 8.22 -5.01 0.57
CA LEU A 177 7.92 -6.41 0.27
C LEU A 177 9.03 -7.34 0.77
N HIS A 178 10.28 -7.06 0.42
CA HIS A 178 11.42 -7.84 0.91
C HIS A 178 11.52 -7.78 2.45
N ALA A 179 11.26 -6.63 3.05
CA ALA A 179 11.27 -6.47 4.49
C ALA A 179 10.19 -7.30 5.20
N CYS A 180 8.97 -7.32 4.67
CA CYS A 180 7.88 -8.17 5.17
C CYS A 180 8.21 -9.65 5.01
N GLN A 181 8.77 -10.06 3.86
CA GLN A 181 9.24 -11.44 3.63
C GLN A 181 10.35 -11.85 4.61
N ALA A 182 11.32 -10.97 4.85
CA ALA A 182 12.39 -11.20 5.82
C ALA A 182 11.86 -11.29 7.26
N ALA A 183 10.85 -10.47 7.61
CA ALA A 183 10.19 -10.53 8.92
C ALA A 183 9.39 -11.84 9.09
N ASN A 184 8.63 -12.25 8.07
CA ASN A 184 7.95 -13.55 8.00
C ASN A 184 8.95 -14.70 8.23
N LEU A 185 10.05 -14.72 7.48
CA LEU A 185 11.11 -15.72 7.63
C LEU A 185 11.71 -15.71 9.03
N GLY A 186 12.02 -14.53 9.57
CA GLY A 186 12.62 -14.37 10.90
C GLY A 186 11.71 -14.82 12.05
N ARG A 187 10.40 -14.93 11.83
CA ARG A 187 9.41 -15.38 12.82
C ARG A 187 8.74 -16.71 12.48
N GLU A 188 9.20 -17.37 11.42
CA GLU A 188 8.67 -18.65 10.96
C GLU A 188 7.14 -18.60 10.72
N VAL A 189 6.66 -17.46 10.22
CA VAL A 189 5.26 -17.25 9.83
C VAL A 189 5.17 -16.95 8.33
N ALA A 190 3.96 -17.03 7.78
CA ALA A 190 3.70 -16.78 6.37
C ALA A 190 2.48 -15.87 6.22
N LEU A 191 2.57 -14.65 6.77
CA LEU A 191 1.49 -13.67 6.61
C LEU A 191 1.44 -13.20 5.15
N PRO A 192 0.26 -13.21 4.51
CA PRO A 192 0.10 -12.67 3.17
C PRO A 192 0.31 -11.15 3.15
N ILE A 193 0.71 -10.63 2.00
CA ILE A 193 0.93 -9.19 1.79
C ILE A 193 -0.05 -8.67 0.74
N MET A 194 -0.80 -7.63 1.07
CA MET A 194 -1.59 -6.82 0.14
C MET A 194 -0.80 -5.58 -0.22
N VAL A 195 -0.86 -5.17 -1.49
CA VAL A 195 -0.28 -3.93 -1.97
C VAL A 195 -1.39 -3.07 -2.55
N SER A 196 -1.47 -1.82 -2.12
CA SER A 196 -2.35 -0.81 -2.69
C SER A 196 -1.54 0.43 -3.03
N VAL A 197 -1.62 0.83 -4.30
CA VAL A 197 -0.92 2.00 -4.81
C VAL A 197 -1.87 3.18 -4.95
N THR A 198 -1.31 4.39 -4.95
CA THR A 198 -2.08 5.61 -5.23
C THR A 198 -1.71 6.14 -6.59
N ILE A 199 -2.72 6.26 -7.46
CA ILE A 199 -2.61 6.92 -8.76
C ILE A 199 -3.17 8.33 -8.60
N GLU A 200 -2.38 9.33 -9.03
CA GLU A 200 -2.74 10.73 -9.05
C GLU A 200 -3.74 11.04 -10.19
N LEU A 201 -4.31 12.24 -10.18
CA LEU A 201 -5.20 12.69 -11.26
C LEU A 201 -4.53 12.73 -12.64
N SER A 202 -3.19 12.75 -12.69
CA SER A 202 -2.40 12.63 -13.93
C SER A 202 -2.51 11.25 -14.58
N GLY A 203 -2.95 10.23 -13.85
CA GLY A 203 -3.06 8.85 -14.31
C GLY A 203 -1.85 7.97 -14.02
N SER A 204 -0.90 8.44 -13.22
CA SER A 204 0.27 7.70 -12.74
C SER A 204 0.43 7.81 -11.22
N MET A 205 1.27 6.96 -10.63
CA MET A 205 1.82 7.17 -9.29
C MET A 205 2.65 8.46 -9.24
N LEU A 206 3.00 8.94 -8.03
CA LEU A 206 3.74 10.19 -7.82
C LEU A 206 5.04 10.27 -8.63
N ILE A 207 5.79 9.16 -8.69
CA ILE A 207 7.06 9.12 -9.42
C ILE A 207 6.90 8.81 -10.92
N GLY A 208 5.66 8.67 -11.42
CA GLY A 208 5.37 8.52 -12.85
C GLY A 208 5.02 7.10 -13.34
N THR A 209 5.01 6.09 -12.46
CA THR A 209 4.63 4.71 -12.82
C THR A 209 3.14 4.60 -13.11
N ASP A 210 2.77 4.02 -14.25
CA ASP A 210 1.36 3.74 -14.58
C ASP A 210 0.91 2.34 -14.12
N ALA A 211 -0.38 2.04 -14.32
CA ALA A 211 -0.98 0.77 -13.91
C ALA A 211 -0.32 -0.46 -14.57
N GLN A 212 0.07 -0.38 -15.84
CA GLN A 212 0.69 -1.51 -16.54
C GLN A 212 2.10 -1.77 -16.02
N THR A 213 2.86 -0.70 -15.81
CA THR A 213 4.22 -0.76 -15.30
C THR A 213 4.23 -1.33 -13.88
N ILE A 214 3.31 -0.91 -13.01
CA ILE A 214 3.28 -1.45 -11.63
C ILE A 214 2.89 -2.92 -11.58
N VAL A 215 1.95 -3.39 -12.41
CA VAL A 215 1.63 -4.82 -12.51
C VAL A 215 2.86 -5.60 -12.98
N THR A 216 3.56 -5.10 -14.00
CA THR A 216 4.80 -5.73 -14.50
C THR A 216 5.89 -5.78 -13.43
N ILE A 217 6.06 -4.71 -12.65
CA ILE A 217 7.04 -4.65 -11.56
C ILE A 217 6.72 -5.67 -10.46
N LEU A 218 5.45 -5.85 -10.14
CA LEU A 218 5.00 -6.65 -9.00
C LEU A 218 4.66 -8.10 -9.33
N GLU A 219 4.57 -8.47 -10.62
CA GLU A 219 4.28 -9.85 -11.05
C GLU A 219 5.16 -10.92 -10.40
N PRO A 220 6.49 -10.70 -10.20
CA PRO A 220 7.35 -11.71 -9.57
C PRO A 220 7.11 -11.92 -8.07
N PHE A 221 6.30 -11.08 -7.42
CA PHE A 221 6.09 -11.12 -5.98
C PHE A 221 4.80 -11.87 -5.63
N ASP A 222 4.90 -12.81 -4.67
CA ASP A 222 3.73 -13.52 -4.12
C ASP A 222 2.94 -12.60 -3.16
N ILE A 223 2.05 -11.79 -3.74
CA ILE A 223 1.14 -10.89 -3.02
C ILE A 223 -0.30 -11.41 -3.11
N LEU A 224 -1.07 -11.20 -2.04
CA LEU A 224 -2.47 -11.61 -1.94
C LEU A 224 -3.39 -10.76 -2.82
N SER A 225 -3.09 -9.47 -2.94
CA SER A 225 -3.85 -8.56 -3.80
C SER A 225 -3.02 -7.37 -4.25
N LEU A 226 -3.32 -6.85 -5.44
CA LEU A 226 -2.89 -5.54 -5.91
C LEU A 226 -4.10 -4.63 -6.07
N GLY A 227 -4.01 -3.38 -5.63
CA GLY A 227 -5.17 -2.51 -5.54
C GLY A 227 -4.87 -1.02 -5.61
N PHE A 228 -5.94 -0.24 -5.41
CA PHE A 228 -5.88 1.22 -5.33
C PHE A 228 -6.53 1.76 -4.08
N ASN A 229 -5.91 2.81 -3.54
CA ASN A 229 -6.47 3.62 -2.47
C ASN A 229 -6.02 5.07 -2.56
N CYS A 230 -6.82 5.94 -1.94
CA CYS A 230 -6.57 7.38 -1.89
C CYS A 230 -6.38 8.00 -3.30
N GLY A 231 -5.86 9.23 -3.37
CA GLY A 231 -5.47 9.95 -4.58
C GLY A 231 -6.63 10.49 -5.43
N THR A 232 -7.66 9.69 -5.67
CA THR A 232 -8.77 10.06 -6.54
C THR A 232 -10.13 9.57 -6.04
N GLY A 233 -11.20 10.18 -6.53
CA GLY A 233 -12.56 9.75 -6.23
C GLY A 233 -12.93 8.46 -6.98
N PRO A 234 -14.05 7.80 -6.62
CA PRO A 234 -14.41 6.52 -7.22
C PRO A 234 -14.52 6.52 -8.76
N ASP A 235 -14.93 7.65 -9.35
CA ASP A 235 -15.09 7.75 -10.81
C ASP A 235 -13.75 7.69 -11.57
N GLN A 236 -12.70 8.28 -11.00
CA GLN A 236 -11.36 8.24 -11.60
C GLN A 236 -10.72 6.86 -11.44
N VAL A 237 -10.93 6.21 -10.28
CA VAL A 237 -10.46 4.85 -9.99
C VAL A 237 -10.97 3.86 -11.03
N LYS A 238 -12.21 4.01 -11.52
CA LYS A 238 -12.83 3.10 -12.49
C LYS A 238 -11.99 2.89 -13.76
N LYS A 239 -11.35 3.94 -14.28
CA LYS A 239 -10.51 3.83 -15.49
C LYS A 239 -9.28 2.96 -15.23
N HIS A 240 -8.59 3.21 -14.12
CA HIS A 240 -7.38 2.48 -13.74
C HIS A 240 -7.71 1.05 -13.30
N LEU A 241 -8.87 0.87 -12.65
CA LEU A 241 -9.38 -0.43 -12.26
C LEU A 241 -9.64 -1.34 -13.46
N LYS A 242 -10.20 -0.80 -14.55
CA LYS A 242 -10.36 -1.56 -15.79
C LYS A 242 -9.03 -2.14 -16.27
N THR A 243 -8.01 -1.27 -16.38
CA THR A 243 -6.66 -1.69 -16.79
C THR A 243 -6.08 -2.70 -15.81
N LEU A 244 -6.23 -2.49 -14.52
CA LEU A 244 -5.74 -3.42 -13.50
C LEU A 244 -6.41 -4.80 -13.63
N SER A 245 -7.73 -4.83 -13.84
CA SER A 245 -8.52 -6.06 -14.04
C SER A 245 -8.10 -6.85 -15.27
N GLU A 246 -7.75 -6.17 -16.37
CA GLU A 246 -7.25 -6.78 -17.61
C GLU A 246 -5.84 -7.37 -17.45
N LEU A 247 -5.04 -6.88 -16.49
CA LEU A 247 -3.63 -7.24 -16.34
C LEU A 247 -3.34 -8.15 -15.12
N CYS A 248 -4.15 -8.10 -14.07
CA CYS A 248 -3.91 -8.86 -12.84
C CYS A 248 -4.55 -10.25 -12.82
N ALA A 249 -3.72 -11.27 -12.58
CA ALA A 249 -4.13 -12.65 -12.33
C ALA A 249 -4.46 -12.96 -10.85
N ILE A 250 -4.41 -11.94 -9.98
CA ILE A 250 -4.61 -12.04 -8.53
C ILE A 250 -5.78 -11.17 -8.07
N PRO A 251 -6.32 -11.40 -6.85
CA PRO A 251 -7.36 -10.54 -6.29
C PRO A 251 -7.03 -9.04 -6.33
N ILE A 252 -8.04 -8.22 -6.54
CA ILE A 252 -7.95 -6.77 -6.54
C ILE A 252 -8.62 -6.18 -5.30
N SER A 253 -7.96 -5.21 -4.68
CA SER A 253 -8.48 -4.46 -3.54
C SER A 253 -8.73 -3.00 -3.89
N ILE A 254 -9.87 -2.45 -3.47
CA ILE A 254 -10.20 -1.03 -3.67
C ILE A 254 -10.70 -0.44 -2.36
N HIS A 255 -10.02 0.59 -1.88
CA HIS A 255 -10.47 1.35 -0.72
C HIS A 255 -10.48 2.86 -1.03
N ALA A 256 -11.64 3.33 -1.50
CA ALA A 256 -11.82 4.68 -2.02
C ALA A 256 -12.08 5.72 -0.92
N ASN A 257 -11.81 6.99 -1.26
CA ASN A 257 -12.21 8.13 -0.44
C ASN A 257 -13.73 8.36 -0.54
N ALA A 258 -14.32 9.01 0.47
CA ALA A 258 -15.70 9.49 0.44
C ALA A 258 -15.83 10.78 -0.41
N GLY A 259 -15.44 10.68 -1.69
CA GLY A 259 -15.33 11.80 -2.61
C GLY A 259 -14.02 12.57 -2.50
N LEU A 260 -13.92 13.66 -3.25
CA LEU A 260 -12.73 14.53 -3.22
C LEU A 260 -12.78 15.46 -2.00
N PRO A 261 -11.64 15.70 -1.31
CA PRO A 261 -11.59 16.59 -0.17
C PRO A 261 -11.94 18.02 -0.56
N GLN A 262 -12.78 18.67 0.25
CA GLN A 262 -13.15 20.09 0.12
C GLN A 262 -12.66 20.84 1.35
N ASN A 263 -12.13 22.05 1.18
CA ASN A 263 -11.88 22.92 2.32
C ASN A 263 -13.17 23.66 2.68
N ARG A 264 -13.69 23.43 3.89
CA ARG A 264 -14.82 24.17 4.46
C ARG A 264 -14.37 24.84 5.76
N GLY A 265 -14.07 26.14 5.67
CA GLY A 265 -13.71 26.94 6.85
C GLY A 265 -12.41 26.52 7.51
N GLY A 266 -11.43 26.02 6.74
CA GLY A 266 -10.15 25.53 7.27
C GLY A 266 -10.11 24.04 7.58
N TYR A 267 -11.24 23.35 7.48
CA TYR A 267 -11.34 21.92 7.74
C TYR A 267 -11.53 21.13 6.45
N THR A 268 -10.86 19.98 6.37
CA THR A 268 -11.05 19.02 5.28
C THR A 268 -12.40 18.33 5.45
N TYR A 269 -13.28 18.47 4.47
CA TYR A 269 -14.62 17.90 4.45
C TYR A 269 -14.80 16.98 3.25
N TYR A 270 -15.39 15.81 3.48
CA TYR A 270 -15.71 14.82 2.45
C TYR A 270 -17.23 14.79 2.23
N PRO A 271 -17.71 15.11 1.02
CA PRO A 271 -19.14 15.33 0.77
C PRO A 271 -19.96 14.05 0.53
N MET A 272 -19.32 12.95 0.15
CA MET A 272 -20.01 11.73 -0.27
C MET A 272 -20.64 11.03 0.94
N GLY A 273 -21.93 10.74 0.86
CA GLY A 273 -22.64 9.99 1.91
C GLY A 273 -22.51 8.47 1.75
N PRO A 274 -22.96 7.69 2.76
CA PRO A 274 -22.89 6.23 2.74
C PRO A 274 -23.54 5.56 1.52
N ASP A 275 -24.73 6.03 1.10
CA ASP A 275 -25.47 5.43 -0.02
C ASP A 275 -24.74 5.68 -1.34
N GLU A 276 -24.36 6.92 -1.63
CA GLU A 276 -23.60 7.28 -2.85
C GLU A 276 -22.25 6.56 -2.92
N PHE A 277 -21.54 6.47 -1.80
CA PHE A 277 -20.27 5.73 -1.71
C PHE A 277 -20.47 4.24 -2.02
N THR A 278 -21.53 3.65 -1.47
CA THR A 278 -21.86 2.24 -1.66
C THR A 278 -22.22 1.95 -3.11
N ASP A 279 -23.05 2.77 -3.74
CA ASP A 279 -23.43 2.62 -5.15
C ASP A 279 -22.20 2.61 -6.05
N LYS A 280 -21.28 3.57 -5.85
CA LYS A 280 -20.01 3.65 -6.61
C LYS A 280 -19.09 2.45 -6.36
N GLN A 281 -19.02 1.94 -5.13
CA GLN A 281 -18.23 0.76 -4.79
C GLN A 281 -18.80 -0.51 -5.44
N LEU A 282 -20.12 -0.64 -5.54
CA LEU A 282 -20.76 -1.78 -6.21
C LEU A 282 -20.43 -1.82 -7.70
N GLU A 283 -20.27 -0.68 -8.36
CA GLU A 283 -19.82 -0.64 -9.77
C GLU A 283 -18.42 -1.29 -9.95
N PHE A 284 -17.57 -1.29 -8.93
CA PHE A 284 -16.26 -1.94 -9.02
C PHE A 284 -16.37 -3.46 -9.08
N THR A 285 -17.45 -4.04 -8.55
CA THR A 285 -17.69 -5.49 -8.57
C THR A 285 -17.96 -6.05 -9.97
N ASP A 286 -18.21 -5.17 -10.94
CA ASP A 286 -18.33 -5.53 -12.35
C ASP A 286 -16.98 -5.89 -12.99
N PHE A 287 -15.84 -5.53 -12.37
CA PHE A 287 -14.51 -5.86 -12.87
C PHE A 287 -14.01 -7.18 -12.30
N ASP A 288 -13.38 -7.99 -13.15
CA ASP A 288 -12.81 -9.27 -12.78
C ASP A 288 -11.69 -9.08 -11.76
N GLY A 289 -11.68 -9.94 -10.73
CA GLY A 289 -10.70 -9.92 -9.64
C GLY A 289 -11.05 -9.03 -8.46
N VAL A 290 -11.98 -8.06 -8.56
CA VAL A 290 -12.35 -7.19 -7.43
C VAL A 290 -12.96 -8.01 -6.29
N SER A 291 -12.17 -8.16 -5.23
CA SER A 291 -12.42 -9.12 -4.14
C SER A 291 -12.45 -8.46 -2.76
N PHE A 292 -11.79 -7.30 -2.63
CA PHE A 292 -11.80 -6.51 -1.41
C PHE A 292 -12.31 -5.10 -1.71
N LEU A 293 -13.28 -4.65 -0.93
CA LEU A 293 -13.79 -3.27 -0.98
C LEU A 293 -13.63 -2.64 0.40
N GLY A 294 -13.47 -1.32 0.46
CA GLY A 294 -13.33 -0.65 1.75
C GLY A 294 -13.23 0.85 1.64
N GLY A 295 -12.84 1.50 2.74
CA GLY A 295 -12.77 2.94 2.82
C GLY A 295 -11.38 3.50 3.10
N CYS A 296 -11.12 4.68 2.54
CA CYS A 296 -9.99 5.53 2.88
C CYS A 296 -10.50 6.86 3.43
N CYS A 297 -9.89 8.00 3.10
CA CYS A 297 -10.18 9.29 3.72
C CYS A 297 -11.66 9.70 3.60
N GLY A 298 -12.22 10.18 4.71
CA GLY A 298 -13.62 10.62 4.81
C GLY A 298 -14.64 9.51 5.02
N THR A 299 -14.27 8.24 4.86
CA THR A 299 -15.17 7.13 5.13
C THR A 299 -15.33 6.91 6.63
N THR A 300 -16.55 6.54 7.04
CA THR A 300 -16.95 6.39 8.44
C THR A 300 -17.55 5.00 8.69
N PRO A 301 -17.80 4.59 9.94
CA PRO A 301 -18.51 3.33 10.22
C PRO A 301 -19.87 3.20 9.52
N GLN A 302 -20.58 4.31 9.28
CA GLN A 302 -21.84 4.30 8.52
C GLN A 302 -21.63 3.91 7.06
N HIS A 303 -20.54 4.37 6.44
CA HIS A 303 -20.17 3.98 5.06
C HIS A 303 -19.86 2.48 4.99
N ILE A 304 -19.07 1.97 5.94
CA ILE A 304 -18.70 0.56 6.00
C ILE A 304 -19.93 -0.32 6.27
N GLN A 305 -20.86 0.12 7.12
CA GLN A 305 -22.10 -0.60 7.38
C GLN A 305 -22.99 -0.68 6.13
N ALA A 306 -23.15 0.43 5.41
CA ALA A 306 -23.90 0.47 4.16
C ALA A 306 -23.25 -0.45 3.10
N LEU A 307 -21.94 -0.35 2.93
CA LEU A 307 -21.18 -1.19 2.01
C LEU A 307 -21.30 -2.67 2.37
N LYS A 308 -21.09 -3.04 3.64
CA LYS A 308 -21.19 -4.43 4.11
C LYS A 308 -22.57 -5.02 3.86
N LYS A 309 -23.62 -4.24 4.12
CA LYS A 309 -25.01 -4.63 3.86
C LYS A 309 -25.25 -4.86 2.36
N ALA A 310 -24.72 -3.98 1.52
CA ALA A 310 -24.95 -4.01 0.08
C ALA A 310 -24.17 -5.13 -0.62
N VAL A 311 -22.91 -5.37 -0.25
CA VAL A 311 -22.13 -6.49 -0.81
C VAL A 311 -22.66 -7.84 -0.34
N GLY A 312 -23.23 -7.94 0.87
CA GLY A 312 -23.92 -9.15 1.34
C GLY A 312 -23.13 -10.45 1.08
N ALA A 313 -23.72 -11.34 0.28
CA ALA A 313 -23.12 -12.60 -0.19
C ALA A 313 -22.71 -12.55 -1.67
N LEU A 314 -22.45 -11.35 -2.20
CA LEU A 314 -21.98 -11.16 -3.56
C LEU A 314 -20.60 -11.81 -3.71
N LYS A 315 -20.50 -12.73 -4.66
CA LYS A 315 -19.26 -13.43 -4.98
C LYS A 315 -18.40 -12.57 -5.90
N PRO A 316 -17.12 -12.36 -5.58
CA PRO A 316 -16.16 -11.76 -6.51
C PRO A 316 -16.12 -12.52 -7.83
N LYS A 317 -15.96 -11.80 -8.94
CA LYS A 317 -15.55 -12.42 -10.20
C LYS A 317 -14.10 -12.86 -10.07
N ALA A 318 -13.77 -14.04 -10.59
CA ALA A 318 -12.41 -14.55 -10.53
C ALA A 318 -11.45 -13.61 -11.28
N PRO A 319 -10.21 -13.39 -10.79
CA PRO A 319 -9.19 -12.69 -11.57
C PRO A 319 -8.97 -13.40 -12.91
N SER A 320 -8.90 -12.62 -13.98
CA SER A 320 -8.77 -13.12 -15.36
C SER A 320 -7.65 -12.44 -16.14
N GLY A 321 -6.97 -11.46 -15.55
CA GLY A 321 -5.95 -10.67 -16.22
C GLY A 321 -4.64 -11.44 -16.39
N SER A 322 -3.83 -10.97 -17.34
CA SER A 322 -2.49 -11.47 -17.58
C SER A 322 -1.63 -10.39 -18.20
N ILE A 323 -0.32 -10.49 -18.01
CA ILE A 323 0.66 -9.65 -18.71
C ILE A 323 1.55 -10.50 -19.60
N GLU A 324 1.98 -9.92 -20.73
CA GLU A 324 3.03 -10.53 -21.55
C GLU A 324 4.37 -10.48 -20.81
N PRO A 325 5.28 -11.46 -21.04
CA PRO A 325 6.61 -11.43 -20.45
C PRO A 325 7.32 -10.12 -20.78
N SER A 326 7.60 -9.33 -19.74
CA SER A 326 8.05 -7.94 -19.87
C SER A 326 9.13 -7.62 -18.85
N ILE A 327 9.91 -6.57 -19.12
CA ILE A 327 10.74 -5.90 -18.12
C ILE A 327 10.17 -4.52 -17.84
N ALA A 328 10.50 -3.93 -16.69
CA ALA A 328 10.03 -2.60 -16.34
C ALA A 328 11.15 -1.73 -15.79
N SER A 329 11.10 -0.45 -16.18
CA SER A 329 11.80 0.64 -15.50
C SER A 329 10.89 1.25 -14.43
N LEU A 330 11.29 2.39 -13.88
CA LEU A 330 10.44 3.17 -13.00
C LEU A 330 9.19 3.72 -13.71
N PHE A 331 9.27 3.99 -15.01
CA PHE A 331 8.27 4.77 -15.75
C PHE A 331 7.48 3.97 -16.79
N ASN A 332 8.02 2.85 -17.25
CA ASN A 332 7.43 2.06 -18.34
C ASN A 332 7.74 0.57 -18.22
N SER A 333 6.91 -0.23 -18.88
CA SER A 333 7.16 -1.64 -19.20
C SER A 333 7.52 -1.81 -20.67
N THR A 334 8.41 -2.75 -20.95
CA THR A 334 8.78 -3.17 -22.29
C THR A 334 8.65 -4.69 -22.40
N GLU A 335 7.83 -5.14 -23.34
CA GLU A 335 7.67 -6.56 -23.64
C GLU A 335 8.98 -7.18 -24.14
N LEU A 336 9.28 -8.41 -23.73
CA LEU A 336 10.50 -9.10 -24.16
C LEU A 336 10.43 -9.51 -25.64
N PHE A 337 9.23 -9.84 -26.13
CA PHE A 337 9.00 -10.28 -27.50
C PHE A 337 8.49 -9.12 -28.36
N GLN A 338 9.40 -8.46 -29.06
CA GLN A 338 9.09 -7.27 -29.87
C GLN A 338 8.57 -7.64 -31.27
N GLU A 339 7.63 -6.83 -31.78
CA GLU A 339 7.18 -6.87 -33.18
C GLU A 339 7.37 -5.49 -33.85
N PRO A 340 8.26 -5.35 -34.85
CA PRO A 340 9.16 -6.38 -35.38
C PRO A 340 10.29 -6.73 -34.40
N ALA A 341 10.71 -8.00 -34.41
CA ALA A 341 11.89 -8.45 -33.68
C ALA A 341 13.17 -7.80 -34.23
N PRO A 342 14.25 -7.68 -33.43
CA PRO A 342 14.43 -8.19 -32.06
C PRO A 342 14.26 -7.14 -30.95
N LEU A 343 14.27 -7.59 -29.69
CA LEU A 343 14.51 -6.70 -28.54
C LEU A 343 15.96 -6.16 -28.59
N LEU A 344 16.11 -4.84 -28.63
CA LEU A 344 17.40 -4.17 -28.70
C LEU A 344 17.90 -3.80 -27.30
N ILE A 345 19.04 -4.36 -26.90
CA ILE A 345 19.71 -4.06 -25.63
C ILE A 345 20.98 -3.28 -25.92
N GLY A 346 21.09 -2.06 -25.38
CA GLY A 346 22.27 -1.21 -25.53
C GLY A 346 23.42 -1.69 -24.65
N GLU A 347 24.56 -2.05 -25.26
CA GLU A 347 25.75 -2.62 -24.59
C GLU A 347 26.79 -1.58 -24.13
N ARG A 348 26.67 -0.29 -24.50
CA ARG A 348 27.73 0.71 -24.29
C ARG A 348 27.86 1.19 -22.84
N SER A 349 26.89 0.89 -21.98
CA SER A 349 26.94 1.21 -20.55
C SER A 349 27.73 0.13 -19.77
N ASN A 350 28.95 -0.14 -20.22
CA ASN A 350 29.76 -1.27 -19.78
C ASN A 350 31.22 -0.85 -19.54
N SER A 351 31.70 -0.93 -18.30
CA SER A 351 33.05 -0.50 -17.91
C SER A 351 34.16 -1.40 -18.48
N THR A 352 33.83 -2.62 -18.89
CA THR A 352 34.77 -3.55 -19.54
C THR A 352 34.86 -3.29 -21.05
N GLY A 353 33.72 -3.10 -21.72
CA GLY A 353 33.61 -3.00 -23.18
C GLY A 353 33.67 -1.58 -23.76
N SER A 354 33.34 -0.56 -22.99
CA SER A 354 33.26 0.83 -23.45
C SER A 354 34.31 1.71 -22.77
N LYS A 355 35.33 2.14 -23.53
CA LYS A 355 36.38 3.04 -23.02
C LYS A 355 35.79 4.33 -22.46
N ALA A 356 34.82 4.93 -23.18
CA ALA A 356 34.18 6.17 -22.75
C ALA A 356 33.40 6.00 -21.43
N PHE A 357 32.61 4.92 -21.31
CA PHE A 357 31.87 4.65 -20.07
C PHE A 357 32.81 4.37 -18.89
N ARG A 358 33.87 3.58 -19.11
CA ARG A 358 34.88 3.29 -18.09
C ARG A 358 35.56 4.55 -17.55
N GLU A 359 35.96 5.47 -18.44
CA GLU A 359 36.61 6.72 -18.04
C GLU A 359 35.68 7.59 -17.18
N LEU A 360 34.39 7.62 -17.51
CA LEU A 360 33.36 8.33 -16.74
C LEU A 360 33.14 7.69 -15.36
N ILE A 361 33.02 6.37 -15.27
CA ILE A 361 32.89 5.64 -14.00
C ILE A 361 34.10 5.87 -13.10
N ILE A 362 35.33 5.76 -13.62
CA ILE A 362 36.57 6.02 -12.86
C ILE A 362 36.59 7.47 -12.33
N ALA A 363 36.08 8.41 -13.11
CA ALA A 363 35.95 9.81 -12.71
C ALA A 363 34.77 10.09 -11.76
N SER A 364 33.94 9.09 -11.46
CA SER A 364 32.67 9.25 -10.72
C SER A 364 31.70 10.26 -11.37
N ASP A 365 31.78 10.42 -12.70
CA ASP A 365 30.91 11.30 -13.48
C ASP A 365 29.62 10.55 -13.89
N TYR A 366 28.67 10.48 -12.95
CA TYR A 366 27.40 9.79 -13.16
C TYR A 366 26.46 10.50 -14.15
N GLU A 367 26.57 11.81 -14.30
CA GLU A 367 25.82 12.55 -15.33
C GLU A 367 26.35 12.22 -16.74
N GLY A 368 27.67 12.10 -16.87
CA GLY A 368 28.31 11.60 -18.08
C GLY A 368 27.88 10.17 -18.42
N THR A 369 27.83 9.26 -17.44
CA THR A 369 27.39 7.87 -17.69
C THR A 369 25.91 7.81 -18.10
N LEU A 370 25.06 8.66 -17.53
CA LEU A 370 23.66 8.79 -17.95
C LEU A 370 23.54 9.20 -19.43
N THR A 371 24.40 10.12 -19.88
CA THR A 371 24.42 10.56 -21.28
C THR A 371 24.72 9.41 -22.25
N VAL A 372 25.60 8.48 -21.88
CA VAL A 372 25.89 7.25 -22.67
C VAL A 372 24.65 6.36 -22.77
N GLY A 373 23.92 6.17 -21.67
CA GLY A 373 22.67 5.42 -21.66
C GLY A 373 21.59 6.08 -22.53
N GLN A 374 21.37 7.38 -22.35
CA GLN A 374 20.38 8.13 -23.12
C GLN A 374 20.66 8.13 -24.64
N ALA A 375 21.94 8.17 -25.04
CA ALA A 375 22.31 8.07 -26.45
C ALA A 375 21.86 6.73 -27.05
N GLN A 376 22.01 5.63 -26.33
CA GLN A 376 21.56 4.31 -26.79
C GLN A 376 20.05 4.23 -26.93
N VAL A 377 19.30 4.80 -25.98
CA VAL A 377 17.83 4.87 -26.09
C VAL A 377 17.41 5.69 -27.30
N ARG A 378 18.05 6.84 -27.55
CA ARG A 378 17.80 7.65 -28.77
C ARG A 378 18.14 6.91 -30.07
N ASP A 379 19.13 6.03 -30.03
CA ASP A 379 19.53 5.18 -31.16
C ASP A 379 18.60 3.96 -31.34
N GLY A 380 17.57 3.81 -30.50
CA GLY A 380 16.55 2.76 -30.62
C GLY A 380 16.70 1.58 -29.67
N ALA A 381 17.61 1.63 -28.69
CA ALA A 381 17.68 0.58 -27.67
C ALA A 381 16.41 0.58 -26.80
N HIS A 382 15.80 -0.59 -26.65
CA HIS A 382 14.63 -0.81 -25.79
C HIS A 382 15.03 -0.91 -24.32
N CYS A 383 16.22 -1.48 -24.07
CA CYS A 383 16.78 -1.73 -22.73
C CYS A 383 18.27 -1.38 -22.73
N LEU A 384 18.86 -1.22 -21.54
CA LEU A 384 20.30 -0.99 -21.40
C LEU A 384 20.91 -2.11 -20.56
N ASP A 385 22.00 -2.71 -21.05
CA ASP A 385 22.90 -3.51 -20.23
C ASP A 385 23.75 -2.57 -19.36
N VAL A 386 23.91 -2.88 -18.08
CA VAL A 386 24.72 -2.07 -17.16
C VAL A 386 25.76 -2.95 -16.48
N ASN A 387 27.03 -2.69 -16.77
CA ASN A 387 28.18 -3.38 -16.18
C ASN A 387 29.15 -2.33 -15.62
N VAL A 388 29.30 -2.32 -14.29
CA VAL A 388 30.10 -1.33 -13.55
C VAL A 388 31.40 -1.91 -13.03
#